data_AF-A0A2N8TC28-F1
#
_entry.id   AF-A0A2N8TC28-F1
#
_cell.length_a   1.000
_cell.length_b   1.000
_cell.length_c   1.000
_cell.angle_alpha   90.00
_cell.angle_beta   90.00
_cell.angle_gamma   90.00
#
_symmetry.space_group_name_H-M   'P 1'
#
loop_
_entity.id
_entity.type
_entity.pdbx_description
1 polymer ?
#
loop_
_entity_poly.entity_id
_entity_poly.type
_entity_poly.pdbx_seq_one_letter_code
_entity_poly.pdbx_strand_id
1 'polypeptide(L)'
;MAADEANTSDARTAPLAPIPDHRNVNTPWWQELWRRHAHVITPLRARGLQCDIEFGLSTYNVRVSLPDDSYLVISPPQEPSSKRPPGDPEGWIATREHPDDQTLLEVLYDSAPSDDPGAPHRPEARHGGSAQPLIETIDHRLAQLGLCILYTS
;
A
#
# COMPACT_ATOMS: atom_id res chain seq x y z
N MET A 1 44.42 26.50 -9.57
CA MET A 1 43.88 26.10 -10.88
C MET A 1 44.28 24.64 -11.06
N ALA A 2 43.41 23.65 -11.20
CA ALA A 2 42.00 23.61 -11.57
C ALA A 2 41.21 22.69 -10.62
N ALA A 3 39.93 22.99 -10.49
CA ALA A 3 38.94 22.21 -9.76
C ALA A 3 38.36 21.13 -10.69
N ASP A 4 38.27 19.89 -10.22
CA ASP A 4 37.30 18.90 -10.69
C ASP A 4 37.23 17.78 -9.63
N GLU A 5 36.37 17.96 -8.63
CA GLU A 5 36.04 16.90 -7.68
C GLU A 5 34.51 16.80 -7.66
N ALA A 6 34.05 15.77 -8.37
CA ALA A 6 32.82 15.03 -8.17
C ALA A 6 31.59 15.87 -7.77
N ASN A 7 30.85 16.26 -8.82
CA ASN A 7 29.42 16.50 -8.77
C ASN A 7 28.74 15.41 -7.92
N THR A 8 28.50 15.74 -6.65
CA THR A 8 27.70 14.97 -5.72
C THR A 8 26.28 15.07 -6.24
N SER A 9 25.93 14.17 -7.17
CA SER A 9 24.58 14.08 -7.69
C SER A 9 23.70 13.68 -6.52
N ASP A 10 23.09 14.71 -5.93
CA ASP A 10 21.72 14.76 -5.44
C ASP A 10 21.12 13.37 -5.30
N ALA A 11 20.93 12.92 -4.07
CA ALA A 11 20.04 11.81 -3.77
C ALA A 11 18.65 12.23 -4.26
N ARG A 12 18.43 12.06 -5.58
CA ARG A 12 17.27 12.55 -6.31
C ARG A 12 16.08 12.01 -5.57
N THR A 13 15.30 12.93 -4.99
CA THR A 13 13.97 12.62 -4.49
C THR A 13 13.24 11.99 -5.67
N ALA A 14 13.17 10.66 -5.70
CA ALA A 14 12.51 9.94 -6.76
C ALA A 14 11.11 10.54 -6.88
N PRO A 15 10.66 10.94 -8.09
CA PRO A 15 9.33 11.49 -8.24
C PRO A 15 8.33 10.47 -7.73
N LEU A 16 7.52 10.85 -6.74
CA LEU A 16 6.41 10.04 -6.28
C LEU A 16 5.57 9.66 -7.51
N ALA A 17 5.15 8.39 -7.59
CA ALA A 17 4.22 7.94 -8.64
C ALA A 17 3.06 8.93 -8.77
N PRO A 18 2.53 9.23 -9.96
CA PRO A 18 1.50 10.25 -10.12
C PRO A 18 0.27 9.98 -9.23
N ILE A 19 -0.41 11.06 -8.85
CA ILE A 19 -1.74 10.97 -8.22
C ILE A 19 -2.68 10.32 -9.26
N PRO A 20 -3.63 9.47 -8.86
CA PRO A 20 -4.57 8.85 -9.79
C PRO A 20 -5.34 9.92 -10.58
N ASP A 21 -5.61 9.66 -11.85
CA ASP A 21 -6.35 10.60 -12.70
C ASP A 21 -7.83 10.21 -12.71
N HIS A 22 -8.61 10.76 -11.77
CA HIS A 22 -10.06 10.59 -11.77
C HIS A 22 -10.79 11.88 -11.34
N ARG A 23 -12.05 12.01 -11.75
CA ARG A 23 -12.88 13.23 -11.58
C ARG A 23 -13.01 13.76 -10.14
N ASN A 24 -12.69 12.93 -9.15
CA ASN A 24 -12.87 13.22 -7.72
C ASN A 24 -11.59 13.75 -7.04
N VAL A 25 -10.42 13.74 -7.67
CA VAL A 25 -9.15 14.11 -7.00
C VAL A 25 -9.11 15.55 -6.48
N ASN A 26 -9.87 16.45 -7.13
CA ASN A 26 -10.00 17.85 -6.71
C ASN A 26 -11.10 18.08 -5.68
N THR A 27 -11.80 17.04 -5.25
CA THR A 27 -12.87 17.17 -4.25
C THR A 27 -12.30 17.16 -2.82
N PRO A 28 -12.82 17.99 -1.91
CA PRO A 28 -12.27 18.12 -0.56
C PRO A 28 -12.40 16.82 0.26
N TRP A 29 -13.46 16.05 0.05
CA TRP A 29 -13.65 14.77 0.73
C TRP A 29 -12.60 13.73 0.31
N TRP A 30 -12.21 13.71 -0.98
CA TRP A 30 -11.19 12.79 -1.47
C TRP A 30 -9.80 13.19 -0.97
N GLN A 31 -9.48 14.49 -0.94
CA GLN A 31 -8.23 14.98 -0.39
C GLN A 31 -8.09 14.65 1.11
N GLU A 32 -9.17 14.79 1.87
CA GLU A 32 -9.19 14.39 3.27
C GLU A 32 -8.99 12.89 3.44
N LEU A 33 -9.65 12.08 2.62
CA LEU A 33 -9.48 10.63 2.61
C LEU A 33 -8.05 10.23 2.25
N TRP A 34 -7.46 10.87 1.25
CA TRP A 34 -6.07 10.70 0.84
C TRP A 34 -5.10 11.10 1.95
N ARG A 35 -5.36 12.22 2.64
CA ARG A 35 -4.58 12.66 3.79
C ARG A 35 -4.59 11.62 4.91
N ARG A 36 -5.74 11.00 5.17
CA ARG A 36 -5.86 9.93 6.17
C ARG A 36 -5.07 8.68 5.78
N HIS A 37 -5.07 8.31 4.50
CA HIS A 37 -4.31 7.15 4.00
C HIS A 37 -2.85 7.48 3.63
N ALA A 38 -2.39 8.71 3.86
CA ALA A 38 -1.06 9.15 3.43
C ALA A 38 0.08 8.31 4.01
N HIS A 39 -0.08 7.76 5.21
CA HIS A 39 0.90 6.90 5.87
C HIS A 39 1.08 5.53 5.19
N VAL A 40 0.10 5.06 4.40
CA VAL A 40 0.20 3.87 3.54
C VAL A 40 0.56 4.27 2.11
N ILE A 41 -0.08 5.31 1.58
CA ILE A 41 0.06 5.72 0.17
C ILE A 41 1.43 6.34 -0.13
N THR A 42 1.93 7.21 0.74
CA THR A 42 3.21 7.90 0.53
C THR A 42 4.38 6.93 0.35
N PRO A 43 4.58 5.92 1.24
CA PRO A 43 5.66 4.97 1.04
C PRO A 43 5.50 4.14 -0.24
N LEU A 44 4.28 3.73 -0.62
CA LEU A 44 4.05 2.98 -1.86
C LEU A 44 4.37 3.83 -3.10
N ARG A 45 3.91 5.09 -3.14
CA ARG A 45 4.21 6.02 -4.24
C ARG A 45 5.70 6.36 -4.34
N ALA A 46 6.42 6.39 -3.22
CA ALA A 46 7.88 6.59 -3.21
C ALA A 46 8.64 5.45 -3.92
N ARG A 47 8.01 4.30 -4.10
CA ARG A 47 8.54 3.16 -4.86
C ARG A 47 8.11 3.18 -6.33
N GLY A 48 7.44 4.24 -6.78
CA GLY A 48 6.93 4.34 -8.16
C GLY A 48 5.63 3.58 -8.40
N LEU A 49 4.97 3.08 -7.35
CA LEU A 49 3.70 2.38 -7.46
C LEU A 49 2.52 3.37 -7.52
N GLN A 50 1.70 3.27 -8.55
CA GLN A 50 0.49 4.07 -8.67
C GLN A 50 -0.55 3.57 -7.66
N CYS A 51 -0.98 4.46 -6.76
CA CYS A 51 -1.94 4.15 -5.71
C CYS A 51 -3.22 4.94 -5.94
N ASP A 52 -4.37 4.31 -5.72
CA ASP A 52 -5.68 4.93 -5.71
C ASP A 52 -6.46 4.52 -4.46
N ILE A 53 -7.48 5.29 -4.09
CA ILE A 53 -8.41 4.93 -3.02
C ILE A 53 -9.76 4.61 -3.64
N GLU A 54 -10.15 3.34 -3.54
CA GLU A 54 -11.44 2.86 -4.04
C GLU A 54 -12.35 2.48 -2.87
N PHE A 55 -13.66 2.65 -3.08
CA PHE A 55 -14.65 2.14 -2.14
C PHE A 55 -14.99 0.69 -2.51
N GLY A 56 -14.56 -0.24 -1.67
CA GLY A 56 -14.80 -1.67 -1.85
C GLY A 56 -16.12 -2.13 -1.23
N LEU A 57 -16.14 -3.36 -0.72
CA LEU A 57 -17.33 -4.02 -0.15
C LEU A 57 -18.07 -3.17 0.90
N SER A 58 -17.32 -2.56 1.83
CA SER A 58 -17.91 -1.81 2.95
C SER A 58 -17.09 -0.60 3.41
N THR A 59 -15.90 -0.42 2.85
CA THR A 59 -14.90 0.53 3.35
C THR A 59 -13.99 1.02 2.23
N TYR A 60 -13.20 2.06 2.52
CA TYR A 60 -12.20 2.59 1.62
C TYR A 60 -10.92 1.76 1.68
N ASN A 61 -10.48 1.30 0.53
CA ASN A 61 -9.30 0.47 0.34
C ASN A 61 -8.28 1.23 -0.52
N VAL A 62 -7.00 1.00 -0.28
CA VAL A 62 -5.94 1.49 -1.18
C VAL A 62 -5.69 0.42 -2.22
N ARG A 63 -5.91 0.75 -3.49
CA ARG A 63 -5.56 -0.10 -4.63
C ARG A 63 -4.27 0.38 -5.25
N VAL A 64 -3.41 -0.55 -5.62
CA VAL A 64 -2.10 -0.29 -6.18
C VAL A 64 -1.96 -1.08 -7.47
N SER A 65 -1.60 -0.40 -8.56
CA SER A 65 -1.29 -1.07 -9.83
C SER A 65 0.15 -1.58 -9.80
N LEU A 66 0.33 -2.88 -10.04
CA LEU A 66 1.64 -3.52 -10.14
C LEU A 66 2.09 -3.61 -11.60
N PRO A 67 3.41 -3.71 -11.87
CA PRO A 67 3.94 -3.68 -13.24
C PRO A 67 3.64 -4.95 -14.06
N ASP A 68 3.15 -6.01 -13.43
CA ASP A 68 2.71 -7.24 -14.10
C ASP A 68 1.21 -7.26 -14.41
N ASP A 69 0.55 -6.10 -14.45
CA ASP A 69 -0.90 -5.93 -14.62
C ASP A 69 -1.76 -6.45 -13.44
N SER A 70 -1.15 -7.03 -12.40
CA SER A 70 -1.84 -7.37 -11.16
C SER A 70 -2.13 -6.15 -10.28
N TYR A 71 -3.07 -6.31 -9.35
CA TYR A 71 -3.45 -5.26 -8.41
C TYR A 71 -3.15 -5.70 -6.98
N LEU A 72 -2.61 -4.79 -6.18
CA LEU A 72 -2.51 -4.97 -4.73
C LEU A 72 -3.59 -4.14 -4.06
N VAL A 73 -4.42 -4.77 -3.25
CA VAL A 73 -5.46 -4.14 -2.45
C VAL A 73 -5.09 -4.20 -0.99
N ILE A 74 -5.05 -3.02 -0.36
CA ILE A 74 -4.80 -2.85 1.06
C ILE A 74 -6.09 -2.32 1.68
N SER A 75 -6.69 -3.13 2.54
CA SER A 75 -7.96 -2.82 3.19
C SER A 75 -7.87 -2.97 4.70
N PRO A 76 -8.65 -2.20 5.46
CA PRO A 76 -8.85 -2.50 6.87
C PRO A 76 -9.67 -3.80 7.05
N PRO A 77 -9.64 -4.42 8.25
CA PRO A 77 -10.49 -5.58 8.56
C PRO A 77 -11.97 -5.27 8.32
N GLN A 78 -12.67 -6.21 7.67
CA GLN A 78 -14.07 -6.03 7.29
C GLN A 78 -15.03 -6.16 8.49
N GLU A 79 -14.73 -7.04 9.46
CA GLU A 79 -15.63 -7.31 10.59
C GLU A 79 -14.89 -7.62 11.91
N PRO A 80 -15.41 -7.11 13.05
CA PRO A 80 -16.47 -6.10 13.15
C PRO A 80 -15.99 -4.75 12.60
N SER A 81 -16.90 -3.94 12.05
CA SER A 81 -16.57 -2.60 11.58
C SER A 81 -15.91 -1.81 12.71
N SER A 82 -14.64 -1.48 12.56
CA SER A 82 -13.93 -0.67 13.54
C SER A 82 -14.67 0.66 13.73
N LYS A 83 -14.89 1.10 14.97
CA LYS A 83 -15.37 2.47 15.25
C LYS A 83 -14.34 3.56 14.89
N ARG A 84 -13.21 3.16 14.30
CA ARG A 84 -12.09 4.03 13.97
C ARG A 84 -12.34 4.75 12.64
N PRO A 85 -11.79 5.97 12.46
CA PRO A 85 -11.94 6.69 11.21
C PRO A 85 -11.22 5.95 10.05
N PRO A 86 -11.66 6.15 8.79
CA PRO A 86 -10.95 5.65 7.61
C PRO A 86 -9.50 6.11 7.62
N GLY A 87 -8.56 5.20 7.31
CA GLY A 87 -7.12 5.48 7.36
C GLY A 87 -6.49 5.37 8.76
N ASP A 88 -7.21 4.89 9.79
CA ASP A 88 -6.59 4.50 11.07
C ASP A 88 -7.21 3.19 11.58
N PRO A 89 -7.05 2.06 10.88
CA PRO A 89 -7.67 0.82 11.30
C PRO A 89 -6.91 0.14 12.45
N GLU A 90 -7.56 -0.82 13.08
CA GLU A 90 -6.92 -1.68 14.09
C GLU A 90 -5.94 -2.70 13.51
N GLY A 91 -6.01 -2.94 12.20
CA GLY A 91 -5.14 -3.81 11.43
C GLY A 91 -5.25 -3.52 9.94
N TRP A 92 -4.34 -4.09 9.17
CA TRP A 92 -4.33 -4.05 7.71
C TRP A 92 -4.30 -5.44 7.13
N ILE A 93 -5.03 -5.62 6.03
CA ILE A 93 -5.02 -6.80 5.18
C ILE A 93 -4.54 -6.35 3.80
N ALA A 94 -3.53 -7.02 3.26
CA ALA A 94 -2.98 -6.77 1.93
C ALA A 94 -3.15 -8.03 1.08
N THR A 95 -3.87 -7.90 -0.03
CA THR A 95 -4.14 -8.99 -0.97
C THR A 95 -3.72 -8.59 -2.36
N ARG A 96 -3.06 -9.50 -3.07
CA ARG A 96 -2.79 -9.35 -4.49
C ARG A 96 -3.86 -10.07 -5.29
N GLU A 97 -4.42 -9.39 -6.27
CA GLU A 97 -5.46 -9.85 -7.18
C GLU A 97 -4.92 -9.88 -8.61
N HIS A 98 -5.15 -10.98 -9.32
CA HIS A 98 -4.73 -11.12 -10.72
C HIS A 98 -5.89 -10.78 -11.66
N PRO A 99 -5.71 -9.95 -12.71
CA PRO A 99 -6.78 -9.62 -13.65
C PRO A 99 -7.33 -10.85 -14.39
N ASP A 100 -6.46 -11.80 -14.75
CA ASP A 100 -6.83 -13.03 -15.45
C ASP A 100 -7.59 -14.04 -14.57
N ASP A 101 -7.42 -13.98 -13.25
CA ASP A 101 -8.06 -14.91 -12.33
C ASP A 101 -8.40 -14.25 -10.99
N GLN A 102 -9.63 -13.77 -10.91
CA GLN A 102 -10.18 -13.13 -9.69
C GLN A 102 -10.36 -14.11 -8.53
N THR A 103 -10.17 -15.42 -8.74
CA THR A 103 -10.19 -16.42 -7.67
C THR A 103 -8.83 -16.62 -7.02
N LEU A 104 -7.76 -16.14 -7.67
CA LEU A 104 -6.39 -16.12 -7.14
C LEU A 104 -6.17 -14.87 -6.28
N LEU A 105 -6.80 -14.87 -5.10
CA LEU A 105 -6.53 -13.90 -4.05
C LEU A 105 -5.35 -14.36 -3.21
N GLU A 106 -4.19 -13.74 -3.41
CA GLU A 106 -3.00 -14.02 -2.62
C GLU A 106 -2.94 -13.06 -1.43
N VAL A 107 -3.12 -13.56 -0.20
CA VAL A 107 -2.94 -12.76 1.02
C VAL A 107 -1.45 -12.57 1.28
N LEU A 108 -0.96 -11.35 1.14
CA LEU A 108 0.45 -11.00 1.35
C LEU A 108 0.75 -10.64 2.81
N TYR A 109 -0.22 -10.01 3.47
CA TYR A 109 -0.07 -9.51 4.83
C TYR A 109 -1.44 -9.43 5.51
N ASP A 110 -1.53 -9.86 6.77
CA ASP A 110 -2.77 -9.83 7.53
C ASP A 110 -2.50 -9.60 9.02
N SER A 111 -2.58 -8.34 9.41
CA SER A 111 -2.48 -7.89 10.80
C SER A 111 -3.84 -7.65 11.45
N ALA A 112 -4.93 -8.11 10.83
CA ALA A 112 -6.24 -7.96 11.41
C ALA A 112 -6.31 -8.69 12.77
N PRO A 113 -6.86 -8.06 13.81
CA PRO A 113 -7.16 -8.78 15.04
C PRO A 113 -8.20 -9.86 14.73
N SER A 114 -8.00 -11.05 15.30
CA SER A 114 -9.02 -12.11 15.31
C SER A 114 -9.65 -12.14 16.69
N ASP A 115 -10.96 -12.03 16.77
CA ASP A 115 -11.70 -12.33 18.00
C ASP A 115 -11.96 -13.84 18.14
N ASP A 116 -11.71 -14.62 17.08
CA ASP A 116 -11.89 -16.06 17.09
C ASP A 116 -10.75 -16.77 17.85
N PRO A 117 -11.03 -17.45 18.98
CA PRO A 117 -10.03 -18.12 19.81
C PRO A 117 -9.46 -19.40 19.17
N GLY A 118 -10.03 -19.88 18.06
CA GLY A 118 -9.54 -21.01 17.28
C GLY A 118 -8.73 -20.60 16.05
N ALA A 119 -8.64 -19.30 15.76
CA ALA A 119 -7.93 -18.82 14.59
C ALA A 119 -6.43 -19.12 14.68
N PRO A 120 -5.78 -19.47 13.56
CA PRO A 120 -4.35 -19.65 13.52
C PRO A 120 -3.65 -18.36 13.96
N HIS A 121 -2.59 -18.51 14.75
CA HIS A 121 -1.78 -17.39 15.21
C HIS A 121 -1.12 -16.71 14.00
N ARG A 122 -1.57 -15.50 13.68
CA ARG A 122 -0.95 -14.62 12.68
C ARG A 122 0.12 -13.76 13.36
N PRO A 123 1.42 -13.96 13.10
CA PRO A 123 2.46 -13.16 13.74
C PRO A 123 2.36 -11.67 13.40
N GLU A 124 1.69 -11.29 12.32
CA GLU A 124 1.44 -9.92 11.90
C GLU A 124 0.38 -9.22 12.77
N ALA A 125 -0.49 -9.97 13.48
CA ALA A 125 -1.53 -9.39 14.33
C ALA A 125 -0.95 -8.48 15.43
N ARG A 126 0.29 -8.73 15.87
CA ARG A 126 0.98 -7.88 16.86
C ARG A 126 1.30 -6.47 16.33
N HIS A 127 1.28 -6.28 15.01
CA HIS A 127 1.60 -5.01 14.37
C HIS A 127 0.40 -4.06 14.31
N GLY A 128 -0.83 -4.60 14.41
CA GLY A 128 -2.08 -3.83 14.33
C GLY A 128 -2.12 -2.87 13.13
N GLY A 129 -2.61 -1.65 13.35
CA GLY A 129 -2.75 -0.61 12.33
C GLY A 129 -1.44 0.01 11.81
N SER A 130 -0.27 -0.50 12.20
CA SER A 130 1.01 0.04 11.74
C SER A 130 1.23 -0.27 10.25
N ALA A 131 1.41 0.78 9.44
CA ALA A 131 1.69 0.64 8.02
C ALA A 131 3.14 0.18 7.73
N GLN A 132 4.11 0.45 8.61
CA GLN A 132 5.51 0.12 8.35
C GLN A 132 5.74 -1.38 8.04
N PRO A 133 5.33 -2.34 8.89
CA PRO A 133 5.55 -3.77 8.61
C PRO A 133 4.76 -4.25 7.39
N LEU A 134 3.58 -3.67 7.15
CA LEU A 134 2.80 -3.90 5.92
C LEU A 134 3.62 -3.53 4.67
N ILE A 135 4.20 -2.33 4.64
CA ILE A 135 5.02 -1.87 3.51
C ILE A 135 6.26 -2.74 3.33
N GLU A 136 6.94 -3.12 4.42
CA GLU A 136 8.12 -3.99 4.37
C GLU A 136 7.79 -5.37 3.78
N THR A 137 6.63 -5.96 4.15
CA THR A 137 6.18 -7.23 3.59
C THR A 137 5.84 -7.11 2.11
N ILE A 138 5.15 -6.04 1.71
CA ILE A 138 4.84 -5.76 0.30
C ILE A 138 6.14 -5.66 -0.50
N ASP A 139 7.12 -4.89 -0.04
CA ASP A 139 8.41 -4.76 -0.71
C ASP A 139 9.13 -6.07 -0.89
N HIS A 140 9.20 -6.86 0.18
CA HIS A 140 9.86 -8.15 0.14
C HIS A 140 9.17 -9.07 -0.88
N ARG A 141 7.84 -9.04 -0.96
CA ARG A 141 7.10 -9.81 -1.95
C ARG A 141 7.34 -9.32 -3.38
N LEU A 142 7.28 -8.01 -3.61
CA LEU A 142 7.55 -7.43 -4.93
C LEU A 142 8.99 -7.74 -5.38
N ALA A 143 9.96 -7.76 -4.46
CA ALA A 143 11.33 -8.15 -4.75
C ALA A 143 11.44 -9.63 -5.15
N GLN A 144 10.74 -10.52 -4.44
CA GLN A 144 10.69 -11.95 -4.79
C GLN A 144 10.06 -12.20 -6.17
N LEU A 145 9.08 -11.40 -6.55
CA LEU A 145 8.42 -11.48 -7.85
C LEU A 145 9.21 -10.79 -8.97
N GLY A 146 10.31 -10.10 -8.65
CA GLY A 146 11.05 -9.29 -9.62
C GLY A 146 10.29 -8.04 -10.10
N LEU A 147 9.27 -7.62 -9.34
CA LEU A 147 8.40 -6.47 -9.62
C LEU A 147 8.88 -5.19 -8.91
N CYS A 148 9.92 -5.29 -8.10
CA CYS A 148 10.62 -4.11 -7.61
C CYS A 148 11.14 -3.33 -8.81
N ILE A 149 10.72 -2.07 -8.90
CA ILE A 149 11.37 -1.10 -9.78
C ILE A 149 12.74 -0.80 -9.18
N LEU A 150 13.68 -1.73 -9.38
CA LEU A 150 15.08 -1.48 -9.16
C LEU A 150 15.43 -0.33 -10.10
N TYR A 151 15.76 0.83 -9.53
CA TYR A 151 16.55 1.82 -10.25
C TYR A 151 17.86 1.14 -10.60
N THR A 152 17.93 0.53 -11.80
CA THR A 152 19.20 0.08 -12.38
C THR A 152 20.06 1.33 -12.55
N SER A 153 21.06 1.46 -11.68
CA SER A 153 22.11 2.49 -11.79
C SER A 153 23.02 2.21 -12.97
#